data_AF-A0A9D5V0A0-F1
#
_entry.id   AF-A0A9D5V0A0-F1
#
_cell.length_a   1.000
_cell.length_b   1.000
_cell.length_c   1.000
_cell.angle_alpha   90.00
_cell.angle_beta   90.00
_cell.angle_gamma   90.00
#
_symmetry.space_group_name_H-M   'P 1'
#
loop_
_entity.id
_entity.type
_entity.pdbx_description
1 polymer ?
#
loop_
_entity_poly.entity_id
_entity_poly.type
_entity_poly.pdbx_seq_one_letter_code
_entity_poly.pdbx_strand_id
1 'polypeptide(L)' 'MKNQVESFTQNLSVTPEQKLWIAVLETAVEDALTHKDPDEKEAARKWFREGGSHFKFVCDLADFDPDYVRKQVMRLIN' A
#
# COMPACT_ATOMS: atom_id res chain seq x y z
N MET A 1 -13.24 -2.93 -23.77
CA MET A 1 -12.11 -2.42 -22.95
C MET A 1 -12.52 -2.24 -21.50
N LYS A 2 -13.15 -3.25 -20.91
CA LYS A 2 -13.43 -3.32 -19.47
C LYS A 2 -12.91 -4.70 -19.09
N ASN A 3 -11.84 -4.75 -18.29
CA ASN A 3 -11.35 -5.91 -17.55
C ASN A 3 -9.86 -5.71 -17.28
N GLN A 4 -9.53 -4.89 -16.27
CA GLN A 4 -8.33 -5.05 -15.42
C GLN A 4 -8.49 -4.39 -14.04
N VAL A 5 -9.70 -3.96 -13.65
CA VAL A 5 -9.94 -3.34 -12.32
C VAL A 5 -10.70 -4.28 -11.36
N GLU A 6 -11.03 -5.50 -11.79
CA GLU A 6 -11.87 -6.46 -11.04
C GLU A 6 -11.07 -7.63 -10.44
N SER A 7 -9.85 -7.43 -9.94
CA SER A 7 -9.11 -8.52 -9.26
C SER A 7 -8.72 -8.27 -7.82
N PHE A 8 -9.29 -7.27 -7.15
CA PHE A 8 -9.04 -7.04 -5.71
C PHE A 8 -10.25 -7.35 -4.81
N THR A 9 -11.44 -7.55 -5.38
CA THR A 9 -12.70 -7.66 -4.61
C THR A 9 -13.51 -8.92 -4.93
N GLN A 10 -12.84 -10.02 -5.27
CA GLN A 10 -13.46 -11.34 -5.34
C GLN A 10 -12.69 -12.34 -4.46
N ASN A 11 -12.73 -12.14 -3.15
CA ASN A 11 -12.46 -13.20 -2.18
C ASN A 11 -13.42 -13.03 -1.00
N LEU A 12 -14.29 -14.03 -0.80
CA LEU A 12 -15.20 -14.12 0.35
C LEU A 12 -14.47 -14.30 1.71
N SER A 13 -13.16 -14.07 1.78
CA SER A 13 -12.30 -14.39 2.94
C SER A 13 -11.45 -13.22 3.45
N VAL A 14 -11.72 -11.97 3.04
CA VAL A 14 -11.01 -10.80 3.60
C VAL A 14 -11.79 -10.27 4.81
N THR A 15 -11.18 -10.31 6.00
CA THR A 15 -11.82 -9.81 7.23
C THR A 15 -12.00 -8.28 7.19
N PRO A 16 -12.92 -7.71 7.98
CA PRO A 16 -13.03 -6.26 8.11
C PRO A 16 -11.70 -5.58 8.51
N GLU A 17 -10.91 -6.22 9.36
CA GLU A 17 -9.60 -5.75 9.78
C GLU A 17 -8.61 -5.75 8.62
N GLN A 18 -8.53 -6.83 7.84
CA GLN A 18 -7.68 -6.88 6.65
C GLN A 18 -8.07 -5.78 5.65
N LYS A 19 -9.38 -5.53 5.43
CA LYS A 19 -9.85 -4.42 4.58
C LYS A 19 -9.36 -3.06 5.07
N LEU A 20 -9.36 -2.83 6.39
CA LEU A 20 -8.84 -1.61 6.97
C LEU A 20 -7.36 -1.42 6.64
N TRP A 21 -6.54 -2.46 6.83
CA TRP A 21 -5.10 -2.38 6.58
C TRP A 21 -4.74 -2.30 5.09
N ILE A 22 -5.53 -2.94 4.23
CA ILE A 22 -5.44 -2.74 2.77
C ILE A 22 -5.73 -1.27 2.42
N ALA A 23 -6.78 -0.68 2.98
CA ALA A 23 -7.10 0.73 2.74
C ALA A 23 -5.97 1.67 3.22
N VAL A 24 -5.34 1.38 4.36
CA VAL A 24 -4.16 2.12 4.84
C VAL A 24 -3.01 2.05 3.82
N LEU A 25 -2.74 0.88 3.25
CA LEU A 25 -1.71 0.72 2.22
C LEU A 25 -2.06 1.48 0.93
N GLU A 26 -3.31 1.40 0.48
CA GLU A 26 -3.78 2.12 -0.70
C GLU A 26 -3.64 3.63 -0.53
N THR A 27 -4.08 4.17 0.62
CA THR A 27 -3.94 5.60 0.93
C THR A 27 -2.47 6.02 0.98
N ALA A 28 -1.60 5.25 1.64
CA ALA A 28 -0.18 5.58 1.70
C ALA A 28 0.48 5.59 0.30
N VAL A 29 0.07 4.68 -0.60
CA VAL A 29 0.53 4.68 -1.99
C VAL A 29 0.03 5.91 -2.74
N GLU A 30 -1.24 6.28 -2.59
CA GLU A 30 -1.81 7.49 -3.19
C GLU A 30 -1.07 8.76 -2.71
N ASP A 31 -0.75 8.83 -1.41
CA ASP A 31 0.00 9.93 -0.81
C ASP A 31 1.41 10.03 -1.42
N ALA A 32 2.11 8.90 -1.54
CA ALA A 32 3.46 8.86 -2.12
C ALA A 32 3.50 9.27 -3.61
N LEU A 33 2.41 9.05 -4.34
CA LEU A 33 2.32 9.33 -5.78
C LEU A 33 1.77 10.72 -6.08
N THR A 34 0.73 11.17 -5.37
CA THR A 34 -0.14 12.26 -5.82
C THR A 34 -0.36 13.37 -4.79
N HIS A 35 0.12 13.22 -3.56
CA HIS A 35 -0.10 14.24 -2.53
C HIS A 35 0.43 15.61 -2.97
N LYS A 36 -0.37 16.67 -2.71
CA LYS A 36 -0.08 18.04 -3.17
C LYS A 36 1.01 18.71 -2.35
N ASP A 37 1.04 18.42 -1.06
CA ASP A 37 2.09 18.86 -0.15
C ASP A 37 3.36 18.01 -0.38
N PRO A 38 4.50 18.62 -0.78
CA PRO A 38 5.76 17.91 -0.99
C PRO A 38 6.30 17.20 0.24
N ASP A 39 6.08 17.75 1.45
CA ASP A 39 6.62 17.21 2.69
C ASP A 39 5.88 15.92 3.07
N GLU A 40 4.55 15.94 2.98
CA GLU A 40 3.70 14.75 3.19
C GLU A 40 3.96 13.67 2.13
N LYS A 41 4.13 14.08 0.87
CA LYS A 41 4.49 13.17 -0.22
C LYS A 41 5.82 12.48 0.07
N GLU A 42 6.84 13.23 0.50
CA GLU A 42 8.15 12.67 0.82
C GLU A 42 8.11 11.82 2.09
N ALA A 43 7.29 12.16 3.08
CA ALA A 43 7.06 11.34 4.26
C ALA A 43 6.49 9.96 3.90
N ALA A 44 5.46 9.91 3.03
CA ALA A 44 4.89 8.65 2.54
C ALA A 44 5.93 7.83 1.74
N ARG A 45 6.70 8.49 0.86
CA ARG A 45 7.78 7.83 0.11
C ARG A 45 8.87 7.26 1.01
N LYS A 46 9.24 8.01 2.06
CA LYS A 46 10.21 7.60 3.06
C LYS A 46 9.72 6.37 3.82
N TRP A 47 8.44 6.29 4.17
CA TRP A 47 7.86 5.13 4.84
C TRP A 47 8.06 3.83 4.03
N PHE A 48 7.80 3.85 2.71
CA PHE A 48 8.08 2.71 1.83
C PHE A 48 9.58 2.46 1.63
N ARG A 49 10.39 3.51 1.49
CA ARG A 49 11.85 3.38 1.33
C ARG A 49 12.51 2.72 2.53
N GLU A 50 12.15 3.15 3.74
CA GLU A 50 12.69 2.60 4.98
C GLU A 50 12.22 1.16 5.22
N GLY A 51 10.97 0.84 4.88
CA GLY A 51 10.43 -0.52 5.04
C GLY A 51 10.51 -1.01 6.49
N GLY A 52 10.35 -0.10 7.45
CA GLY A 52 10.54 -0.33 8.88
C GLY A 52 9.51 -1.26 9.51
N SER A 53 9.62 -1.49 10.83
CA SER A 53 8.75 -2.39 11.58
C SER A 53 7.26 -2.07 11.44
N HIS A 54 6.88 -0.79 11.45
CA HIS A 54 5.49 -0.37 11.26
C HIS A 54 4.95 -0.71 9.86
N PHE A 55 5.76 -0.53 8.81
CA PHE A 55 5.38 -0.92 7.45
C PHE A 55 5.15 -2.43 7.36
N LYS A 56 6.10 -3.22 7.88
CA LYS A 56 5.98 -4.69 7.90
C LYS A 56 4.74 -5.14 8.66
N PHE A 57 4.49 -4.54 9.83
CA PHE A 57 3.32 -4.85 10.63
C PHE A 57 2.00 -4.55 9.89
N VAL A 58 1.91 -3.43 9.18
CA VAL A 58 0.73 -3.11 8.35
C VAL A 58 0.56 -4.12 7.21
N CYS A 59 1.64 -4.53 6.55
CA CYS A 59 1.58 -5.58 5.52
C CYS A 59 1.11 -6.91 6.09
N ASP A 60 1.64 -7.34 7.24
CA ASP A 60 1.22 -8.57 7.90
C ASP A 60 -0.27 -8.55 8.26
N LEU A 61 -0.78 -7.42 8.75
CA LEU A 61 -2.20 -7.25 9.08
C LEU A 61 -3.12 -7.18 7.85
N ALA A 62 -2.57 -6.77 6.71
CA ALA A 62 -3.23 -6.80 5.41
C ALA A 62 -3.10 -8.16 4.70
N ASP A 63 -2.42 -9.13 5.31
CA ASP A 63 -2.09 -10.44 4.71
C ASP A 63 -1.27 -10.33 3.41
N PHE A 64 -0.30 -9.40 3.41
CA PHE A 64 0.63 -9.18 2.30
C PHE A 64 2.08 -9.40 2.70
N ASP A 65 2.87 -9.92 1.77
CA ASP A 65 4.33 -9.96 1.88
C ASP A 65 4.91 -8.53 1.78
N PRO A 66 5.55 -8.01 2.84
CA PRO A 66 6.10 -6.66 2.85
C PRO A 66 7.19 -6.43 1.79
N ASP A 67 8.00 -7.44 1.48
CA ASP A 67 9.05 -7.31 0.47
C ASP A 67 8.45 -7.21 -0.94
N TYR A 68 7.38 -7.96 -1.19
CA TYR A 68 6.63 -7.87 -2.44
C TYR A 68 5.97 -6.49 -2.59
N VAL A 69 5.24 -6.01 -1.58
CA VAL A 69 4.56 -4.71 -1.60
C VAL A 69 5.58 -3.59 -1.83
N ARG A 70 6.66 -3.57 -1.03
CA ARG A 70 7.71 -2.55 -1.16
C ARG A 70 8.34 -2.55 -2.54
N LYS A 71 8.64 -3.73 -3.10
CA LYS A 71 9.20 -3.85 -4.45
C LYS A 71 8.28 -3.25 -5.52
N GLN A 72 6.96 -3.45 -5.42
CA GLN A 72 6.02 -2.85 -6.39
C GLN A 72 5.93 -1.34 -6.21
N VAL A 73 5.77 -0.87 -4.98
CA VAL A 73 5.61 0.57 -4.70
C VAL A 73 6.86 1.36 -5.08
N MET A 74 8.06 0.82 -4.81
CA MET A 74 9.33 1.45 -5.22
C MET A 74 9.48 1.58 -6.73
N ARG A 75 8.84 0.73 -7.55
CA ARG A 75 8.84 0.87 -9.02
C ARG A 75 7.96 2.02 -9.51
N LEU A 76 7.00 2.46 -8.70
CA LEU A 76 6.06 3.54 -9.05
C LEU A 76 6.58 4.91 -8.59
N ILE A 77 7.37 4.95 -7.51
CA ILE A 77 7.86 6.18 -6.89
C ILE A 77 9.19 6.65 -7.49
N ASN A 78 10.02 5.72 -7.99
CA ASN A 78 11.31 6.02 -8.62
C ASN A 78 11.18 6.56 -10.04
#